data_AF-A0A2H4X7P5-F1
#
_entry.id   AF-A0A2H4X7P5-F1
#
_cell.length_a   1.000
_cell.length_b   1.000
_cell.length_c   1.000
_cell.angle_alpha   90.00
_cell.angle_beta   90.00
_cell.angle_gamma   90.00
#
_symmetry.space_group_name_H-M   'P 1'
#
loop_
_entity.id
_entity.type
_entity.pdbx_description
1 polymer ?
#
loop_
_entity_poly.entity_id
_entity_poly.type
_entity_poly.pdbx_seq_one_letter_code
_entity_poly.pdbx_strand_id
1 'polypeptide(L)'
;RLFNSTRLPKPNRDELVTDESGRHLLVLRRGHFYVFDVLAEDGNIVKVSEIQAHLQHILSDASPAPEFPLGYLTSEERNTWALLRQKLLDNGNQEALSKLDSAVFCLCLDDFPTKDHIHLSHNMLHGSGANRWYDKSFSIIMTADGTAAINFEHSWGDGVAIVRVQNEVFKDSTQRPAVSPQSRPASVDSSRAVQRLHFHLDDSLKVAISSAKKKFDATVNSLIINTMEFKRGGKEFLKAQKISPDAVAQLSFQMAFLRQYGQTT
;
A
#
# COMPACT_ATOMS: atom_id res chain seq x y z
N ARG A 1 10.53 -11.24 4.00
CA ARG A 1 10.45 -10.45 2.74
C ARG A 1 9.68 -9.15 2.96
N LEU A 2 10.01 -8.42 4.03
CA LEU A 2 9.33 -7.15 4.34
C LEU A 2 9.82 -6.06 3.39
N PHE A 3 11.13 -5.88 3.31
CA PHE A 3 11.74 -4.80 2.53
C PHE A 3 12.26 -5.28 1.19
N ASN A 4 12.37 -4.34 0.25
CA ASN A 4 12.94 -4.56 -1.08
C ASN A 4 12.32 -5.71 -1.87
N SER A 5 11.07 -6.04 -1.52
CA SER A 5 10.40 -7.26 -1.97
C SER A 5 9.12 -6.92 -2.72
N THR A 6 8.83 -7.72 -3.74
CA THR A 6 7.62 -7.59 -4.56
C THR A 6 7.21 -8.96 -5.11
N ARG A 7 5.93 -9.09 -5.48
CA ARG A 7 5.39 -10.23 -6.20
C ARG A 7 5.35 -9.94 -7.70
N LEU A 8 6.20 -10.61 -8.46
CA LEU A 8 6.21 -10.49 -9.91
C LEU A 8 5.15 -11.39 -10.54
N PRO A 9 4.25 -10.85 -11.39
CA PRO A 9 3.32 -11.68 -12.14
C PRO A 9 4.07 -12.54 -13.17
N LYS A 10 3.75 -13.84 -13.21
CA LYS A 10 4.31 -14.79 -14.18
C LYS A 10 3.20 -15.72 -14.67
N PRO A 11 3.31 -16.27 -15.89
CA PRO A 11 2.35 -17.27 -16.37
C PRO A 11 2.28 -18.46 -15.39
N ASN A 12 1.06 -18.87 -15.05
CA ASN A 12 0.73 -19.99 -14.15
C ASN A 12 1.08 -19.80 -12.67
N ARG A 13 2.28 -19.31 -12.34
CA ARG A 13 2.72 -19.10 -10.95
C ARG A 13 3.66 -17.93 -10.82
N ASP A 14 3.21 -16.91 -10.11
CA ASP A 14 3.97 -15.72 -9.75
C ASP A 14 5.26 -16.03 -8.97
N GLU A 15 6.14 -15.05 -8.93
CA GLU A 15 7.46 -15.15 -8.31
C GLU A 15 7.62 -14.09 -7.22
N LEU A 16 8.17 -14.47 -6.07
CA LEU A 16 8.54 -13.54 -5.00
C LEU A 16 10.01 -13.15 -5.13
N VAL A 17 10.26 -11.89 -5.46
CA VAL A 17 11.61 -11.36 -5.66
C VAL A 17 11.96 -10.39 -4.54
N THR A 18 13.24 -10.41 -4.16
CA THR A 18 13.83 -9.48 -3.20
C THR A 18 15.18 -9.01 -3.75
N ASP A 19 15.42 -7.70 -3.73
CA ASP A 19 16.70 -7.10 -4.09
C ASP A 19 17.26 -6.29 -2.91
N GLU A 20 18.08 -6.93 -2.07
CA GLU A 20 18.62 -6.33 -0.85
C GLU A 20 19.57 -5.14 -1.11
N SER A 21 19.95 -4.89 -2.36
CA SER A 21 20.77 -3.72 -2.72
C SER A 21 19.96 -2.42 -2.84
N GLY A 22 18.62 -2.50 -2.89
CA GLY A 22 17.76 -1.33 -3.06
C GLY A 22 17.83 -0.36 -1.87
N ARG A 23 18.14 0.90 -2.15
CA ARG A 23 18.28 1.98 -1.15
C ARG A 23 17.17 3.02 -1.19
N HIS A 24 16.31 2.97 -2.21
CA HIS A 24 15.29 3.97 -2.49
C HIS A 24 13.90 3.60 -1.98
N LEU A 25 13.12 4.62 -1.64
CA LEU A 25 11.71 4.52 -1.34
C LEU A 25 10.89 4.74 -2.61
N LEU A 26 9.82 3.97 -2.78
CA LEU A 26 8.79 4.25 -3.76
C LEU A 26 7.67 5.07 -3.11
N VAL A 27 7.30 6.20 -3.72
CA VAL A 27 6.17 7.02 -3.29
C VAL A 27 5.15 7.14 -4.41
N LEU A 28 3.88 6.88 -4.11
CA LEU A 28 2.75 7.09 -5.00
C LEU A 28 1.93 8.28 -4.52
N ARG A 29 1.63 9.21 -5.43
CA ARG A 29 0.70 10.31 -5.19
C ARG A 29 -0.07 10.62 -6.46
N ARG A 30 -1.40 10.66 -6.37
CA ARG A 30 -2.31 10.92 -7.51
C ARG A 30 -2.07 9.99 -8.71
N GLY A 31 -1.58 8.77 -8.46
CA GLY A 31 -1.26 7.79 -9.50
C GLY A 31 0.08 8.03 -10.22
N HIS A 32 0.87 9.02 -9.81
CA HIS A 32 2.26 9.19 -10.23
C HIS A 32 3.19 8.41 -9.30
N PHE A 33 4.34 8.00 -9.83
CA PHE A 33 5.35 7.23 -9.13
C PHE A 33 6.61 8.08 -8.97
N TYR A 34 7.15 8.12 -7.75
CA TYR A 34 8.37 8.85 -7.42
C TYR A 34 9.32 7.94 -6.67
N VAL A 35 10.62 8.09 -6.87
CA VAL A 35 11.64 7.41 -6.09
C VAL A 35 12.72 8.38 -5.64
N PHE A 36 13.25 8.14 -4.44
CA PHE A 36 14.45 8.80 -3.92
C PHE A 36 15.11 7.91 -2.86
N ASP A 37 16.41 8.07 -2.65
CA ASP A 37 17.17 7.29 -1.68
C ASP A 37 16.77 7.63 -0.23
N VAL A 38 16.56 6.58 0.58
CA VAL A 38 16.36 6.70 2.04
C VAL A 38 17.50 6.07 2.84
N LEU A 39 18.37 5.32 2.16
CA LEU A 39 19.63 4.81 2.66
C LEU A 39 20.78 5.37 1.80
N ALA A 40 21.79 5.95 2.45
CA ALA A 40 23.01 6.41 1.79
C ALA A 40 23.91 5.22 1.38
N GLU A 41 24.95 5.48 0.59
CA GLU A 41 25.89 4.43 0.12
C GLU A 41 26.64 3.73 1.26
N ASP A 42 26.83 4.42 2.40
CA ASP A 42 27.43 3.87 3.61
C ASP A 42 26.46 3.04 4.47
N GLY A 43 25.21 2.90 4.02
CA GLY A 43 24.13 2.18 4.72
C GLY A 43 23.42 2.98 5.81
N ASN A 44 23.82 4.23 6.08
CA ASN A 44 23.12 5.08 7.04
C ASN A 44 21.80 5.59 6.45
N ILE A 45 20.84 5.89 7.34
CA ILE A 45 19.60 6.55 6.93
C ILE A 45 19.93 7.97 6.44
N VAL A 46 19.39 8.35 5.28
CA VAL A 46 19.48 9.72 4.76
C VAL A 46 18.94 10.70 5.80
N LYS A 47 19.52 11.90 5.91
CA LYS A 47 19.11 12.87 6.92
C LYS A 47 17.61 13.12 6.85
N VAL A 48 16.94 13.06 8.01
CA VAL A 48 15.48 13.14 8.09
C VAL A 48 14.94 14.44 7.49
N SER A 49 15.67 15.55 7.65
CA SER A 49 15.32 16.84 7.05
C SER A 49 15.39 16.83 5.52
N GLU A 50 16.23 16.00 4.91
CA GLU A 50 16.29 15.80 3.45
C GLU A 50 15.12 14.94 2.97
N ILE A 51 14.81 13.84 3.66
CA ILE A 51 13.61 13.03 3.40
C ILE A 51 12.34 13.90 3.50
N GLN A 52 12.24 14.76 4.51
CA GLN A 52 11.15 15.73 4.65
C GLN A 52 11.07 16.66 3.44
N ALA A 53 12.20 17.20 2.97
CA ALA A 53 12.26 18.07 1.78
C ALA A 53 11.81 17.34 0.50
N HIS A 54 12.16 16.06 0.35
CA HIS A 54 11.77 15.24 -0.80
C HIS A 54 10.28 14.90 -0.79
N LEU A 55 9.73 14.52 0.37
CA LEU A 55 8.28 14.29 0.51
C LEU A 55 7.48 15.57 0.31
N GLN A 56 7.97 16.72 0.80
CA GLN A 56 7.33 18.01 0.56
C GLN A 56 7.36 18.40 -0.93
N HIS A 57 8.45 18.09 -1.64
CA HIS A 57 8.52 18.28 -3.09
C HIS A 57 7.44 17.46 -3.81
N ILE A 58 7.27 16.18 -3.46
CA ILE A 58 6.23 15.30 -4.02
C ILE A 58 4.81 15.80 -3.68
N LEU A 59 4.58 16.25 -2.45
CA LEU A 59 3.30 16.83 -2.02
C LEU A 59 2.97 18.13 -2.76
N SER A 60 3.99 18.87 -3.19
CA SER A 60 3.85 20.13 -3.92
C SER A 60 3.66 19.94 -5.43
N ASP A 61 3.83 18.72 -5.96
CA ASP A 61 3.56 18.42 -7.37
C ASP A 61 2.07 18.64 -7.67
N ALA A 62 1.79 19.60 -8.55
CA ALA A 62 0.44 19.99 -8.95
C ALA A 62 -0.06 19.27 -10.20
N SER A 63 0.70 18.30 -10.72
CA SER A 63 0.32 17.53 -11.92
C SER A 63 -1.06 16.88 -11.73
N PRO A 64 -1.95 16.97 -12.73
CA PRO A 64 -3.20 16.22 -12.70
C PRO A 64 -2.91 14.71 -12.68
N ALA A 65 -3.87 13.91 -12.23
CA ALA A 65 -3.76 12.46 -12.29
C ALA A 65 -3.49 12.00 -13.73
N PRO A 66 -2.67 10.96 -13.96
CA PRO A 66 -2.47 10.41 -15.30
C PRO A 66 -3.80 9.97 -15.92
N GLU A 67 -3.93 10.14 -17.23
CA GLU A 67 -5.08 9.61 -17.97
C GLU A 67 -5.16 8.07 -17.88
N PHE A 68 -3.99 7.41 -17.83
CA PHE A 68 -3.86 5.95 -17.72
C PHE A 68 -2.99 5.58 -16.50
N PRO A 69 -3.55 5.56 -15.27
CA PRO A 69 -2.80 5.21 -14.07
C PRO A 69 -2.35 3.75 -14.08
N LEU A 70 -1.03 3.51 -14.02
CA LEU A 70 -0.47 2.17 -14.11
C LEU A 70 -0.85 1.25 -12.93
N GLY A 71 -1.16 1.83 -11.76
CA GLY A 71 -1.52 1.08 -10.55
C GLY A 71 -2.64 0.07 -10.75
N TYR A 72 -3.60 0.36 -11.64
CA TYR A 72 -4.70 -0.55 -11.97
C TYR A 72 -4.23 -1.92 -12.48
N LEU A 73 -3.09 -1.98 -13.18
CA LEU A 73 -2.61 -3.25 -13.75
C LEU A 73 -2.23 -4.26 -12.66
N THR A 74 -1.79 -3.81 -11.48
CA THR A 74 -1.47 -4.72 -10.36
C THR A 74 -2.72 -5.35 -9.72
N SER A 75 -3.92 -4.88 -10.08
CA SER A 75 -5.21 -5.46 -9.63
C SER A 75 -5.80 -6.48 -10.62
N GLU A 76 -5.17 -6.69 -11.78
CA GLU A 76 -5.67 -7.63 -12.78
C GLU A 76 -5.53 -9.10 -12.36
N GLU A 77 -6.21 -9.96 -13.11
CA GLU A 77 -5.97 -11.40 -13.05
C GLU A 77 -4.49 -11.68 -13.40
N ARG A 78 -3.87 -12.65 -12.71
CA ARG A 78 -2.42 -12.77 -12.64
C ARG A 78 -1.76 -13.13 -13.98
N ASN A 79 -2.38 -13.98 -14.79
CA ASN A 79 -1.87 -14.28 -16.13
C ASN A 79 -2.00 -13.07 -17.07
N THR A 80 -3.12 -12.35 -16.98
CA THR A 80 -3.35 -11.11 -17.72
C THR A 80 -2.30 -10.06 -17.36
N TRP A 81 -2.06 -9.87 -16.06
CA TRP A 81 -1.03 -8.97 -15.58
C TRP A 81 0.38 -9.42 -16.00
N ALA A 82 0.68 -10.71 -15.99
CA ALA A 82 1.97 -11.23 -16.45
C ALA A 82 2.25 -10.86 -17.91
N LEU A 83 1.26 -11.01 -18.79
CA LEU A 83 1.38 -10.64 -20.21
C LEU A 83 1.55 -9.13 -20.39
N LEU A 84 0.77 -8.32 -19.68
CA LEU A 84 0.85 -6.86 -19.76
C LEU A 84 2.17 -6.32 -19.19
N ARG A 85 2.69 -6.94 -18.13
CA ARG A 85 3.99 -6.60 -17.57
C ARG A 85 5.11 -6.93 -18.54
N GLN A 86 5.03 -8.04 -19.27
CA GLN A 86 5.98 -8.32 -20.35
C GLN A 86 5.92 -7.26 -21.44
N LYS A 87 4.72 -6.83 -21.87
CA LYS A 87 4.58 -5.73 -22.83
C LYS A 87 5.16 -4.41 -22.33
N LEU A 88 5.04 -4.10 -21.03
CA LEU A 88 5.71 -2.93 -20.46
C LEU A 88 7.23 -3.04 -20.62
N LEU A 89 7.82 -4.21 -20.36
CA LEU A 89 9.25 -4.44 -20.59
C LEU A 89 9.61 -4.26 -22.07
N ASP A 90 8.83 -4.85 -22.97
CA ASP A 90 9.06 -4.74 -24.42
C ASP A 90 8.97 -3.29 -24.93
N ASN A 91 8.17 -2.45 -24.27
CA ASN A 91 8.04 -1.01 -24.53
C ASN A 91 9.10 -0.13 -23.83
N GLY A 92 10.17 -0.71 -23.31
CA GLY A 92 11.30 0.07 -22.78
C GLY A 92 11.15 0.51 -21.31
N ASN A 93 10.26 -0.11 -20.54
CA ASN A 93 10.01 0.26 -19.13
C ASN A 93 10.84 -0.52 -18.10
N GLN A 94 11.94 -1.18 -18.51
CA GLN A 94 12.72 -2.07 -17.66
C GLN A 94 13.29 -1.36 -16.43
N GLU A 95 13.89 -0.17 -16.62
CA GLU A 95 14.48 0.60 -15.52
C GLU A 95 13.42 1.07 -14.51
N ALA A 96 12.30 1.61 -15.01
CA ALA A 96 11.21 2.08 -14.15
C ALA A 96 10.59 0.92 -13.35
N LEU A 97 10.33 -0.22 -13.99
CA LEU A 97 9.82 -1.42 -13.31
C LEU A 97 10.82 -1.96 -12.28
N SER A 98 12.11 -2.01 -12.61
CA SER A 98 13.16 -2.42 -11.67
C SER A 98 13.18 -1.53 -10.42
N LYS A 99 13.02 -0.22 -10.57
CA LYS A 99 12.92 0.73 -9.44
C LYS A 99 11.66 0.49 -8.60
N LEU A 100 10.51 0.19 -9.20
CA LEU A 100 9.30 -0.18 -8.45
C LEU A 100 9.51 -1.45 -7.62
N ASP A 101 10.08 -2.48 -8.24
CA ASP A 101 10.24 -3.80 -7.65
C ASP A 101 11.20 -3.79 -6.45
N SER A 102 12.37 -3.14 -6.62
CA SER A 102 13.49 -3.14 -5.67
C SER A 102 13.37 -2.12 -4.53
N ALA A 103 12.43 -1.17 -4.60
CA ALA A 103 12.25 -0.15 -3.57
C ALA A 103 12.04 -0.76 -2.17
N VAL A 104 12.49 -0.09 -1.10
CA VAL A 104 12.41 -0.64 0.27
C VAL A 104 10.98 -1.02 0.67
N PHE A 105 10.01 -0.18 0.36
CA PHE A 105 8.57 -0.41 0.44
C PHE A 105 7.86 0.67 -0.39
N CYS A 106 6.53 0.67 -0.43
CA CYS A 106 5.73 1.69 -1.10
C CYS A 106 5.07 2.64 -0.08
N LEU A 107 5.15 3.95 -0.28
CA LEU A 107 4.42 4.96 0.48
C LEU A 107 3.35 5.59 -0.41
N CYS A 108 2.08 5.44 -0.06
CA CYS A 108 0.97 6.02 -0.79
C CYS A 108 0.47 7.27 -0.05
N LEU A 109 0.59 8.44 -0.68
CA LEU A 109 0.11 9.71 -0.17
C LEU A 109 -1.24 10.04 -0.82
N ASP A 110 -2.32 9.84 -0.09
CA ASP A 110 -3.69 10.15 -0.52
C ASP A 110 -4.01 11.61 -0.15
N ASP A 111 -4.58 12.36 -1.10
CA ASP A 111 -4.79 13.82 -0.99
C ASP A 111 -6.19 14.21 -0.50
N PHE A 112 -6.85 13.29 0.20
CA PHE A 112 -8.16 13.48 0.83
C PHE A 112 -8.12 12.98 2.28
N PRO A 113 -8.95 13.54 3.18
CA PRO A 113 -9.11 13.04 4.53
C PRO A 113 -10.02 11.81 4.57
N THR A 114 -9.94 11.06 5.68
CA THR A 114 -10.89 10.00 6.00
C THR A 114 -12.23 10.62 6.40
N LYS A 115 -13.36 9.97 6.05
CA LYS A 115 -14.71 10.50 6.32
C LYS A 115 -15.34 9.81 7.53
N ASP A 116 -15.29 8.49 7.51
CA ASP A 116 -15.81 7.60 8.56
C ASP A 116 -15.06 6.25 8.48
N HIS A 117 -15.38 5.30 9.38
CA HIS A 117 -14.75 3.98 9.42
C HIS A 117 -15.01 3.12 8.17
N ILE A 118 -16.11 3.37 7.45
CA ILE A 118 -16.44 2.64 6.22
C ILE A 118 -15.54 3.15 5.09
N HIS A 119 -15.46 4.48 4.90
CA HIS A 119 -14.55 5.11 3.96
C HIS A 119 -13.09 4.74 4.24
N LEU A 120 -12.69 4.73 5.51
CA LEU A 120 -11.36 4.26 5.94
C LEU A 120 -11.10 2.83 5.46
N SER A 121 -12.02 1.91 5.75
CA SER A 121 -11.86 0.50 5.42
C SER A 121 -11.74 0.28 3.90
N HIS A 122 -12.61 0.92 3.10
CA HIS A 122 -12.50 0.88 1.64
C HIS A 122 -11.18 1.47 1.15
N ASN A 123 -10.75 2.62 1.70
CA ASN A 123 -9.53 3.27 1.24
C ASN A 123 -8.26 2.46 1.53
N MET A 124 -8.18 1.85 2.72
CA MET A 124 -7.00 1.09 3.14
C MET A 124 -6.99 -0.34 2.57
N LEU A 125 -8.16 -0.90 2.23
CA LEU A 125 -8.26 -2.21 1.59
C LEU A 125 -7.91 -2.16 0.10
N HIS A 126 -8.50 -1.22 -0.63
CA HIS A 126 -8.35 -1.13 -2.09
C HIS A 126 -8.18 0.30 -2.61
N GLY A 127 -8.66 1.34 -1.92
CA GLY A 127 -8.57 2.70 -2.44
C GLY A 127 -9.21 2.84 -3.83
N SER A 128 -8.70 3.76 -4.64
CA SER A 128 -9.21 4.03 -6.01
C SER A 128 -8.59 3.15 -7.11
N GLY A 129 -7.64 2.27 -6.76
CA GLY A 129 -6.85 1.49 -7.71
C GLY A 129 -5.69 2.24 -8.38
N ALA A 130 -5.80 3.56 -8.52
CA ALA A 130 -4.77 4.37 -9.19
C ALA A 130 -3.53 4.63 -8.32
N ASN A 131 -3.70 4.78 -7.00
CA ASN A 131 -2.64 5.21 -6.07
C ASN A 131 -2.13 4.06 -5.19
N ARG A 132 -2.04 2.84 -5.75
CA ARG A 132 -1.57 1.62 -5.08
C ARG A 132 -0.69 0.82 -6.03
N TRP A 133 0.28 0.09 -5.46
CA TRP A 133 1.04 -0.94 -6.16
C TRP A 133 0.89 -2.25 -5.39
N TYR A 134 -0.16 -3.02 -5.69
CA TYR A 134 -0.60 -4.16 -4.86
C TYR A 134 0.39 -5.32 -4.81
N ASP A 135 1.30 -5.40 -5.78
CA ASP A 135 2.35 -6.42 -5.81
C ASP A 135 3.47 -6.16 -4.79
N LYS A 136 3.59 -4.93 -4.27
CA LYS A 136 4.62 -4.62 -3.29
C LYS A 136 4.36 -5.42 -2.01
N SER A 137 5.43 -5.96 -1.42
CA SER A 137 5.40 -6.63 -0.11
C SER A 137 4.47 -5.95 0.89
N PHE A 138 4.62 -4.63 1.06
CA PHE A 138 3.62 -3.78 1.68
C PHE A 138 3.69 -2.33 1.20
N SER A 139 2.59 -1.62 1.41
CA SER A 139 2.46 -0.18 1.27
C SER A 139 2.04 0.44 2.61
N ILE A 140 2.69 1.53 3.00
CA ILE A 140 2.15 2.44 4.02
C ILE A 140 1.29 3.46 3.30
N ILE A 141 0.01 3.55 3.67
CA ILE A 141 -0.92 4.53 3.13
C ILE A 141 -1.08 5.63 4.16
N MET A 142 -1.05 6.89 3.72
CA MET A 142 -1.28 8.06 4.55
C MET A 142 -2.23 9.03 3.86
N THR A 143 -3.33 9.38 4.51
CA THR A 143 -4.32 10.35 4.03
C THR A 143 -3.94 11.78 4.45
N ALA A 144 -4.60 12.78 3.86
CA ALA A 144 -4.29 14.19 4.11
C ALA A 144 -4.53 14.64 5.56
N ASP A 145 -5.35 13.91 6.33
CA ASP A 145 -5.58 14.13 7.77
C ASP A 145 -4.59 13.39 8.68
N GLY A 146 -3.60 12.70 8.10
CA GLY A 146 -2.59 11.94 8.83
C GLY A 146 -3.03 10.52 9.24
N THR A 147 -4.23 10.07 8.86
CA THR A 147 -4.62 8.67 9.08
C THR A 147 -3.71 7.75 8.27
N ALA A 148 -3.16 6.71 8.92
CA ALA A 148 -2.23 5.80 8.28
C ALA A 148 -2.61 4.34 8.49
N ALA A 149 -2.31 3.49 7.49
CA ALA A 149 -2.49 2.05 7.56
C ALA A 149 -1.44 1.32 6.72
N ILE A 150 -1.34 0.00 6.93
CA ILE A 150 -0.52 -0.88 6.10
C ILE A 150 -1.44 -1.74 5.23
N ASN A 151 -1.20 -1.73 3.92
CA ASN A 151 -1.78 -2.66 2.95
C ASN A 151 -0.66 -3.60 2.49
N PHE A 152 -0.83 -4.91 2.52
CA PHE A 152 0.26 -5.86 2.24
C PHE A 152 -0.16 -6.99 1.31
N GLU A 153 0.78 -7.44 0.49
CA GLU A 153 0.61 -8.60 -0.39
C GLU A 153 0.70 -9.88 0.46
N HIS A 154 -0.28 -10.78 0.36
CA HIS A 154 -0.40 -11.90 1.30
C HIS A 154 0.52 -13.09 0.95
N SER A 155 0.92 -13.30 -0.30
CA SER A 155 1.57 -14.55 -0.71
C SER A 155 2.94 -14.79 -0.09
N TRP A 156 3.63 -13.75 0.40
CA TRP A 156 4.96 -13.89 1.00
C TRP A 156 4.96 -14.26 2.49
N GLY A 157 3.82 -14.19 3.20
CA GLY A 157 3.78 -14.47 4.64
C GLY A 157 2.37 -14.49 5.25
N ASP A 158 2.30 -14.81 6.55
CA ASP A 158 1.06 -14.98 7.34
C ASP A 158 0.59 -13.69 8.05
N GLY A 159 1.28 -12.57 7.84
CA GLY A 159 0.98 -11.29 8.46
C GLY A 159 1.63 -11.04 9.83
N VAL A 160 2.23 -12.04 10.50
CA VAL A 160 2.89 -11.85 11.81
C VAL A 160 4.02 -10.83 11.71
N ALA A 161 4.81 -10.91 10.64
CA ALA A 161 5.87 -9.95 10.34
C ALA A 161 5.33 -8.52 10.15
N ILE A 162 4.17 -8.36 9.49
CA ILE A 162 3.53 -7.05 9.29
C ILE A 162 3.02 -6.47 10.61
N VAL A 163 2.36 -7.28 11.44
CA VAL A 163 1.91 -6.84 12.78
C VAL A 163 3.11 -6.40 13.63
N ARG A 164 4.25 -7.10 13.55
CA ARG A 164 5.46 -6.69 14.26
C ARG A 164 5.98 -5.35 13.76
N VAL A 165 6.09 -5.15 12.44
CA VAL A 165 6.49 -3.86 11.86
C VAL A 165 5.54 -2.75 12.29
N GLN A 166 4.23 -2.96 12.20
CA GLN A 166 3.23 -1.98 12.60
C GLN A 166 3.41 -1.54 14.05
N ASN A 167 3.58 -2.50 14.97
CA ASN A 167 3.75 -2.21 16.40
C ASN A 167 5.04 -1.42 16.69
N GLU A 168 6.17 -1.82 16.09
CA GLU A 168 7.45 -1.14 16.32
C GLU A 168 7.49 0.25 15.67
N VAL A 169 6.98 0.38 14.44
CA VAL A 169 6.90 1.68 13.73
C VAL A 169 5.95 2.62 14.46
N PHE A 170 4.77 2.15 14.90
CA PHE A 170 3.84 2.96 15.67
C PHE A 170 4.48 3.45 16.97
N LYS A 171 5.13 2.55 17.71
CA LYS A 171 5.80 2.90 18.96
C LYS A 171 6.93 3.91 18.73
N ASP A 172 7.81 3.66 17.77
CA ASP A 172 8.97 4.51 17.53
C ASP A 172 8.56 5.89 17.00
N SER A 173 7.69 5.94 15.99
CA SER A 173 7.24 7.21 15.40
C SER A 173 6.44 8.10 16.36
N THR A 174 5.75 7.51 17.36
CA THR A 174 4.98 8.28 18.34
C THR A 174 5.76 8.65 19.59
N GLN A 175 6.72 7.82 20.03
CA GLN A 175 7.52 8.08 21.24
C GLN A 175 8.83 8.81 20.95
N ARG A 176 9.41 8.60 19.76
CA ARG A 176 10.68 9.19 19.32
C ARG A 176 10.55 9.71 17.88
N PRO A 177 9.63 10.65 17.63
CA PRO A 177 9.42 11.16 16.29
C PRO A 177 10.71 11.78 15.73
N ALA A 178 11.05 11.41 14.50
CA ALA A 178 12.27 11.88 13.83
C ALA A 178 12.21 13.38 13.45
N VAL A 179 11.00 13.93 13.33
CA VAL A 179 10.69 15.36 13.09
C VAL A 179 9.46 15.77 13.90
N SER A 180 9.34 17.06 14.17
CA SER A 180 8.14 17.71 14.70
C SER A 180 7.43 18.54 13.63
N PRO A 181 6.17 18.98 13.85
CA PRO A 181 5.50 19.92 12.94
C PRO A 181 6.23 21.26 12.75
N GLN A 182 7.16 21.61 13.65
CA GLN A 182 8.00 22.82 13.57
C GLN A 182 9.35 22.56 12.89
N SER A 183 9.69 21.30 12.60
CA SER A 183 10.93 20.94 11.93
C SER A 183 10.93 21.47 10.50
N ARG A 184 12.07 22.05 10.11
CA ARG A 184 12.22 22.63 8.78
C ARG A 184 12.87 21.62 7.83
N PRO A 185 12.37 21.48 6.60
CA PRO A 185 13.03 20.68 5.58
C PRO A 185 14.43 21.24 5.32
N ALA A 186 15.36 20.36 4.94
CA ALA A 186 16.69 20.77 4.51
C ALA A 186 16.61 21.61 3.22
N SER A 187 17.54 22.55 3.06
CA SER A 187 17.70 23.29 1.81
C SER A 187 18.51 22.43 0.83
N VAL A 188 17.83 21.47 0.18
CA VAL A 188 18.40 20.56 -0.81
C VAL A 188 17.63 20.63 -2.12
N ASP A 189 18.30 20.29 -3.22
CA ASP A 189 17.67 20.24 -4.54
C ASP A 189 16.89 18.92 -4.74
N SER A 190 15.67 18.88 -4.21
CA SER A 190 14.77 17.73 -4.37
C SER A 190 14.44 17.43 -5.83
N SER A 191 14.53 18.39 -6.76
CA SER A 191 14.22 18.15 -8.18
C SER A 191 15.23 17.22 -8.86
N ARG A 192 16.44 17.14 -8.32
CA ARG A 192 17.50 16.23 -8.78
C ARG A 192 17.51 14.91 -8.02
N ALA A 193 17.14 14.92 -6.74
CA ALA A 193 17.15 13.74 -5.88
C ALA A 193 15.88 12.88 -6.04
N VAL A 194 14.73 13.51 -6.29
CA VAL A 194 13.45 12.82 -6.50
C VAL A 194 13.25 12.59 -7.98
N GLN A 195 13.26 11.32 -8.39
CA GLN A 195 12.95 10.94 -9.75
C GLN A 195 11.47 10.57 -9.87
N ARG A 196 10.74 11.30 -10.71
CA ARG A 196 9.42 10.86 -11.19
C ARG A 196 9.62 9.77 -12.26
N LEU A 197 9.01 8.61 -12.05
CA LEU A 197 9.06 7.52 -13.02
C LEU A 197 8.03 7.77 -14.12
N HIS A 198 8.48 7.67 -15.37
CA HIS A 198 7.65 7.77 -16.55
C HIS A 198 7.56 6.40 -17.21
N PHE A 199 6.36 6.07 -17.72
CA PHE A 199 6.10 4.81 -18.40
C PHE A 199 5.71 5.07 -19.85
N HIS A 200 6.37 4.37 -20.77
CA HIS A 200 6.02 4.33 -22.18
C HIS A 200 4.84 3.37 -22.37
N LEU A 201 3.69 3.93 -22.74
CA LEU A 201 2.45 3.19 -22.93
C LEU A 201 2.03 3.28 -24.40
N ASP A 202 2.06 2.14 -25.09
CA ASP A 202 1.38 2.01 -26.39
C ASP A 202 -0.14 1.97 -26.22
N ASP A 203 -0.87 2.03 -27.33
CA ASP A 203 -2.33 2.04 -27.30
C ASP A 203 -2.92 0.75 -26.72
N SER A 204 -2.23 -0.38 -26.86
CA SER A 204 -2.67 -1.65 -26.28
C SER A 204 -2.60 -1.63 -24.75
N LEU A 205 -1.56 -1.02 -24.17
CA LEU A 205 -1.41 -0.83 -22.74
C LEU A 205 -2.42 0.18 -22.19
N LYS A 206 -2.69 1.27 -22.91
CA LYS A 206 -3.74 2.25 -22.53
C LYS A 206 -5.13 1.60 -22.47
N VAL A 207 -5.46 0.79 -23.48
CA VAL A 207 -6.70 0.01 -23.50
C VAL A 207 -6.74 -0.99 -22.34
N ALA A 208 -5.63 -1.67 -22.06
CA ALA A 208 -5.54 -2.62 -20.95
C ALA A 208 -5.72 -1.95 -19.59
N ILE A 209 -5.11 -0.79 -19.34
CA ILE A 209 -5.31 0.01 -18.12
C ILE A 209 -6.77 0.42 -17.98
N SER A 210 -7.41 0.86 -19.06
CA SER A 210 -8.83 1.22 -19.06
C SER A 210 -9.74 0.02 -18.75
N SER A 211 -9.39 -1.16 -19.25
CA SER A 211 -10.09 -2.42 -18.96
C SER A 211 -9.91 -2.83 -17.49
N ALA A 212 -8.67 -2.79 -16.99
CA ALA A 212 -8.35 -3.08 -15.60
C ALA A 212 -9.10 -2.16 -14.63
N LYS A 213 -9.18 -0.85 -14.96
CA LYS A 213 -9.99 0.11 -14.22
C LYS A 213 -11.47 -0.31 -14.17
N LYS A 214 -12.08 -0.60 -15.31
CA LYS A 214 -13.50 -1.02 -15.36
C LYS A 214 -13.77 -2.27 -14.52
N LYS A 215 -12.87 -3.25 -14.57
CA LYS A 215 -12.95 -4.49 -13.80
C LYS A 215 -12.78 -4.24 -12.30
N PHE A 216 -11.80 -3.40 -11.94
CA PHE A 216 -11.57 -2.97 -10.57
C PHE A 216 -12.80 -2.26 -10.00
N ASP A 217 -13.32 -1.25 -10.71
CA ASP A 217 -14.50 -0.48 -10.30
C ASP A 217 -15.72 -1.39 -10.14
N ALA A 218 -15.96 -2.33 -11.08
CA ALA A 218 -17.06 -3.28 -10.98
C ALA A 218 -16.95 -4.21 -9.75
N THR A 219 -15.74 -4.66 -9.42
CA THR A 219 -15.48 -5.54 -8.27
C THR A 219 -15.61 -4.78 -6.95
N VAL A 220 -15.05 -3.57 -6.87
CA VAL A 220 -15.12 -2.73 -5.67
C VAL A 220 -16.56 -2.28 -5.40
N ASN A 221 -17.33 -1.96 -6.44
CA ASN A 221 -18.73 -1.53 -6.28
C ASN A 221 -19.67 -2.65 -5.77
N SER A 222 -19.27 -3.92 -5.83
CA SER A 222 -20.03 -5.03 -5.25
C SER A 222 -19.65 -5.34 -3.79
N LEU A 223 -18.57 -4.74 -3.29
CA LEU A 223 -18.10 -4.94 -1.91
C LEU A 223 -18.82 -3.98 -0.96
N ILE A 224 -19.45 -4.54 0.08
CA ILE A 224 -20.06 -3.77 1.18
C ILE A 224 -19.25 -4.01 2.45
N ILE A 225 -18.82 -2.92 3.10
CA ILE A 225 -18.13 -2.96 4.38
C ILE A 225 -18.94 -2.19 5.42
N ASN A 226 -19.09 -2.77 6.60
CA ASN A 226 -19.60 -2.08 7.78
C ASN A 226 -18.84 -2.55 9.02
N THR A 227 -18.89 -1.76 10.09
CA THR A 227 -18.14 -2.00 11.32
C THR A 227 -19.05 -1.85 12.54
N MET A 228 -18.81 -2.66 13.57
CA MET A 228 -19.52 -2.56 14.85
C MET A 228 -18.50 -2.53 16.00
N GLU A 229 -18.66 -1.58 16.91
CA GLU A 229 -17.93 -1.53 18.17
C GLU A 229 -18.80 -2.07 19.30
N PHE A 230 -18.45 -3.23 19.84
CA PHE A 230 -19.14 -3.79 20.99
C PHE A 230 -18.61 -3.18 22.31
N LYS A 231 -19.38 -2.26 22.90
CA LYS A 231 -18.93 -1.46 24.07
C LYS A 231 -19.33 -2.02 25.44
N ARG A 232 -20.14 -3.08 25.51
CA ARG A 232 -20.67 -3.62 26.78
C ARG A 232 -19.63 -4.40 27.59
N GLY A 233 -18.54 -4.85 26.97
CA GLY A 233 -17.48 -5.60 27.62
C GLY A 233 -16.48 -6.19 26.61
N GLY A 234 -15.61 -7.08 27.08
CA GLY A 234 -14.60 -7.72 26.25
C GLY A 234 -13.72 -8.70 27.03
N LYS A 235 -12.42 -8.66 26.76
CA LYS A 235 -11.43 -9.61 27.31
C LYS A 235 -11.47 -9.73 28.84
N GLU A 236 -11.51 -8.61 29.56
CA GLU A 236 -11.47 -8.61 31.03
C GLU A 236 -12.70 -9.27 31.65
N PHE A 237 -13.89 -8.86 31.20
CA PHE A 237 -15.16 -9.45 31.63
C PHE A 237 -15.22 -10.97 31.35
N LEU A 238 -14.89 -11.39 30.13
CA LEU A 238 -14.98 -12.81 29.73
C LEU A 238 -13.97 -13.67 30.49
N LYS A 239 -12.75 -13.15 30.71
CA LYS A 239 -11.75 -13.85 31.53
C LYS A 239 -12.17 -13.99 33.00
N ALA A 240 -12.85 -12.99 33.57
CA ALA A 240 -13.40 -13.09 34.93
C ALA A 240 -14.46 -14.21 35.05
N GLN A 241 -15.17 -14.51 33.97
CA GLN A 241 -16.11 -15.64 33.88
C GLN A 241 -15.43 -16.98 33.53
N LYS A 242 -14.08 -17.01 33.41
CA LYS A 242 -13.28 -18.17 32.97
C LYS A 242 -13.63 -18.67 31.55
N ILE A 243 -14.04 -17.75 30.68
CA ILE A 243 -14.39 -18.05 29.28
C ILE A 243 -13.34 -17.46 28.35
N SER A 244 -12.96 -18.21 27.30
CA SER A 244 -12.05 -17.71 26.25
C SER A 244 -12.72 -16.59 25.44
N PRO A 245 -12.14 -15.37 25.39
CA PRO A 245 -12.69 -14.28 24.60
C PRO A 245 -12.79 -14.59 23.11
N ASP A 246 -11.81 -15.32 22.58
CA ASP A 246 -11.77 -15.73 21.18
C ASP A 246 -12.90 -16.74 20.87
N ALA A 247 -13.09 -17.74 21.73
CA ALA A 247 -14.16 -18.71 21.56
C ALA A 247 -15.55 -18.05 21.58
N VAL A 248 -15.75 -17.01 22.40
CA VAL A 248 -17.00 -16.24 22.44
C VAL A 248 -17.20 -15.43 21.16
N ALA A 249 -16.14 -14.81 20.63
CA ALA A 249 -16.22 -14.11 19.35
C ALA A 249 -16.58 -15.08 18.21
N GLN A 250 -15.91 -16.24 18.13
CA GLN A 250 -16.23 -17.27 17.13
C GLN A 250 -17.66 -17.81 17.27
N LEU A 251 -18.10 -18.12 18.50
CA LEU A 251 -19.47 -18.54 18.77
C LEU A 251 -20.48 -17.46 18.35
N SER A 252 -20.16 -16.18 18.54
CA SER A 252 -21.04 -15.09 18.11
C SER A 252 -21.21 -15.04 16.60
N PHE A 253 -20.17 -15.34 15.81
CA PHE A 253 -20.29 -15.46 14.35
C PHE A 253 -21.17 -16.64 13.95
N GLN A 254 -20.98 -17.81 14.59
CA GLN A 254 -21.82 -18.99 14.35
C GLN A 254 -23.30 -18.73 14.67
N MET A 255 -23.59 -18.10 15.82
CA MET A 255 -24.95 -17.72 16.20
C MET A 255 -25.56 -16.68 15.25
N ALA A 256 -24.78 -15.67 14.85
CA ALA A 256 -25.24 -14.64 13.93
C ALA A 256 -25.57 -15.24 12.55
N PHE A 257 -24.69 -16.09 12.02
CA PHE A 257 -24.90 -16.76 10.73
C PHE A 257 -26.12 -17.68 10.77
N LEU A 258 -26.25 -18.52 11.82
CA LEU A 258 -27.42 -19.38 12.02
C LEU A 258 -28.71 -18.57 12.12
N ARG A 259 -28.69 -17.44 12.84
CA ARG A 259 -29.87 -16.57 12.98
C ARG A 259 -30.26 -15.90 11.66
N GLN A 260 -29.29 -15.49 10.85
CA GLN A 260 -29.53 -14.78 9.59
C GLN A 260 -29.94 -15.72 8.45
N TYR A 261 -29.34 -16.91 8.39
CA TYR A 261 -29.47 -17.81 7.23
C TYR A 261 -30.06 -19.19 7.56
N GLY A 262 -30.21 -19.55 8.84
CA GLY A 262 -30.76 -20.85 9.25
C GLY A 262 -29.83 -22.04 9.01
N GLN A 263 -28.52 -21.81 8.84
CA GLN A 263 -27.52 -22.83 8.49
C GLN A 263 -26.24 -22.67 9.33
N THR A 264 -25.33 -23.65 9.27
CA THR A 264 -23.99 -23.61 9.89
C THR A 264 -22.92 -23.61 8.79
N THR A 265 -21.86 -22.81 8.97
CA THR A 265 -20.69 -22.73 8.06
C THR A 265 -19.56 -23.63 8.50
#